data_AF-A0A259U134-F1
#
_entry.id   AF-A0A259U134-F1
#
_cell.length_a   1.000
_cell.length_b   1.000
_cell.length_c   1.000
_cell.angle_alpha   90.00
_cell.angle_beta   90.00
_cell.angle_gamma   90.00
#
_symmetry.space_group_name_H-M   'P 1'
#
loop_
_entity.id
_entity.type
_entity.pdbx_description
1 polymer ?
#
loop_
_entity_poly.entity_id
_entity_poly.type
_entity_poly.pdbx_seq_one_letter_code
_entity_poly.pdbx_strand_id
1 'polypeptide(L)' 'MFDAPPAPVSSFPAGKTIRVCFMGLDDATCSRLRDLGIREGCDACVMATGDKCVLALGASRVALRREVAMGLFATDTP' A
#
# COMPACT_ATOMS: atom_id res chain seq x y z
N MET A 1 -3.76 -8.16 21.80
CA MET A 1 -2.84 -8.31 20.67
C MET A 1 -2.79 -6.95 20.01
N PHE A 2 -1.72 -6.19 20.20
CA PHE A 2 -1.65 -4.82 19.69
C PHE A 2 -1.36 -4.89 18.19
N ASP A 3 -2.42 -4.82 17.38
CA ASP A 3 -2.29 -4.54 15.95
C ASP A 3 -1.58 -3.19 15.84
N ALA A 4 -0.41 -3.13 15.22
CA ALA A 4 0.34 -1.89 15.08
C ALA A 4 -0.54 -0.85 14.37
N PRO A 5 -0.49 0.44 14.76
CA PRO A 5 -1.31 1.46 14.10
C PRO A 5 -1.00 1.48 12.60
N PRO A 6 -2.02 1.67 11.74
CA PRO A 6 -1.79 1.76 10.29
C PRO A 6 -0.76 2.84 9.96
N ALA A 7 0.22 2.49 9.14
CA ALA A 7 1.28 3.38 8.70
C ALA A 7 1.24 3.54 7.16
N PRO A 8 1.81 4.62 6.62
CA PRO A 8 1.93 4.77 5.17
C PRO A 8 2.71 3.61 4.55
N VAL A 9 2.29 3.11 3.38
CA VAL A 9 2.98 1.98 2.73
C VAL A 9 4.44 2.29 2.41
N SER A 10 4.77 3.57 2.22
CA SER A 10 6.15 4.04 2.02
C SER A 10 7.07 3.85 3.22
N SER A 11 6.52 3.65 4.42
CA SER A 11 7.28 3.47 5.67
C SER A 11 7.69 2.01 5.91
N PHE A 12 7.12 1.06 5.17
CA PHE A 12 7.46 -0.35 5.29
C PHE A 12 8.70 -0.67 4.43
N PRO A 13 9.62 -1.51 4.92
CA PRO A 13 10.77 -1.93 4.14
C PRO A 13 10.36 -2.89 3.01
N ALA A 14 11.19 -2.96 1.97
CA ALA A 14 11.01 -3.93 0.90
C ALA A 14 11.08 -5.38 1.45
N GLY A 15 10.31 -6.27 0.86
CA GLY A 15 10.12 -7.65 1.29
C GLY A 15 9.00 -7.86 2.30
N LYS A 16 8.35 -6.80 2.80
CA LYS A 16 7.24 -6.91 3.77
C LYS A 16 5.89 -7.09 3.10
N THR A 17 5.11 -8.02 3.62
CA THR A 17 3.68 -8.14 3.31
C THR A 17 2.90 -7.24 4.25
N ILE A 18 2.00 -6.46 3.66
CA ILE A 18 1.15 -5.50 4.34
C ILE A 18 -0.31 -5.74 3.97
N ARG A 19 -1.23 -5.38 4.86
CA ARG A 19 -2.66 -5.34 4.58
C ARG A 19 -3.13 -3.91 4.50
N VAL A 20 -3.68 -3.51 3.37
CA VAL A 20 -4.22 -2.16 3.16
C VAL A 20 -5.40 -1.94 4.10
N CYS A 21 -5.37 -0.88 4.91
CA CYS A 21 -6.43 -0.54 5.84
C CYS A 21 -7.38 0.50 5.26
N PHE A 22 -6.86 1.65 4.86
CA PHE A 22 -7.63 2.78 4.32
C PHE A 22 -6.78 3.66 3.40
N MET A 23 -7.44 4.52 2.62
CA MET A 23 -6.82 5.45 1.67
C MET A 23 -7.15 6.89 2.08
N GLY A 24 -6.14 7.66 2.47
CA GLY A 24 -6.23 9.10 2.77
C GLY A 24 -5.90 9.97 1.56
N LEU A 25 -6.46 9.63 0.39
CA LEU A 25 -6.20 10.28 -0.90
C LEU A 25 -7.50 10.85 -1.47
N ASP A 26 -7.40 11.70 -2.50
CA ASP A 26 -8.58 12.17 -3.24
C ASP A 26 -9.33 11.02 -3.94
N ASP A 27 -10.63 11.23 -4.21
CA ASP A 27 -11.52 10.18 -4.75
C ASP A 27 -11.06 9.67 -6.12
N ALA A 28 -10.54 10.54 -6.98
CA ALA A 28 -10.01 10.17 -8.29
C ALA A 28 -8.82 9.21 -8.16
N THR A 29 -7.89 9.50 -7.24
CA THR A 29 -6.76 8.62 -6.94
C THR A 29 -7.22 7.31 -6.31
N CYS A 30 -8.15 7.36 -5.35
CA CYS A 30 -8.72 6.16 -4.72
C CYS A 30 -9.40 5.25 -5.76
N SER A 31 -10.18 5.83 -6.66
CA SER A 31 -10.85 5.10 -7.74
C SER A 31 -9.85 4.38 -8.65
N ARG A 32 -8.77 5.08 -9.03
CA ARG A 32 -7.70 4.49 -9.84
C ARG A 32 -6.93 3.39 -9.13
N LEU A 33 -6.69 3.52 -7.83
CA LEU A 33 -6.07 2.46 -7.02
C LEU A 33 -6.96 1.20 -6.97
N ARG A 34 -8.27 1.38 -6.81
CA ARG A 34 -9.24 0.26 -6.78
C ARG A 34 -9.34 -0.46 -8.13
N ASP A 35 -9.21 0.27 -9.23
CA ASP A 35 -9.15 -0.28 -10.59
C ASP A 35 -7.89 -1.13 -10.80
N LEU A 36 -6.76 -0.70 -10.23
CA LEU A 36 -5.50 -1.46 -10.19
C LEU A 36 -5.51 -2.63 -9.20
N GLY A 37 -6.59 -2.82 -8.45
CA GLY A 37 -6.74 -3.89 -7.47
C GLY A 37 -6.30 -3.55 -6.04
N ILE A 38 -5.82 -2.32 -5.79
CA ILE A 38 -5.51 -1.85 -4.44
C ILE A 38 -6.80 -1.43 -3.75
N ARG A 39 -7.25 -2.25 -2.80
CA ARG A 39 -8.50 -2.06 -2.05
C ARG A 39 -8.26 -2.27 -0.57
N GLU A 40 -9.13 -1.69 0.24
CA GLU A 40 -9.14 -1.90 1.69
C GLU A 40 -9.35 -3.40 1.99
N GLY A 41 -8.53 -3.92 2.91
CA GLY A 41 -8.47 -5.34 3.26
C GLY A 41 -7.66 -6.21 2.30
N CYS A 42 -7.04 -5.66 1.24
CA CYS A 42 -6.18 -6.42 0.34
C CYS A 42 -4.75 -6.56 0.90
N ASP A 43 -4.15 -7.72 0.68
CA ASP A 43 -2.77 -8.01 1.03
C ASP A 43 -1.85 -7.67 -0.15
N ALA A 44 -0.77 -6.94 0.13
CA ALA A 44 0.22 -6.53 -0.87
C ALA A 44 1.64 -6.70 -0.32
N CYS A 45 2.59 -7.03 -1.18
CA CYS A 45 4.00 -7.12 -0.81
C CYS A 45 4.76 -5.88 -1.29
N VAL A 46 5.49 -5.23 -0.39
CA VAL A 46 6.34 -4.09 -0.70
C VAL A 46 7.58 -4.61 -1.43
N MET A 47 7.66 -4.40 -2.73
CA MET A 47 8.79 -4.88 -3.55
C MET A 47 9.95 -3.89 -3.53
N ALA A 48 9.64 -2.59 -3.50
CA ALA A 48 10.63 -1.52 -3.47
C ALA A 48 10.06 -0.28 -2.79
N THR A 49 10.93 0.45 -2.11
CA THR A 49 10.63 1.68 -1.39
C THR A 49 11.80 2.65 -1.59
N GLY A 50 11.52 3.94 -1.83
CA GLY A 50 12.50 4.95 -2.22
C GLY A 50 11.83 6.13 -2.92
N ASP A 51 12.26 6.43 -4.15
CA ASP A 51 11.66 7.45 -5.04
C ASP A 51 10.23 7.05 -5.48
N LYS A 52 10.03 5.75 -5.72
CA LYS A 52 8.73 5.13 -6.02
C LYS A 52 8.52 3.94 -5.09
N CYS A 53 7.27 3.70 -4.72
CA CYS A 53 6.89 2.54 -3.93
C CYS A 53 6.26 1.51 -4.86
N VAL A 54 6.81 0.29 -4.92
CA VAL A 54 6.28 -0.78 -5.77
C VAL A 54 5.60 -1.80 -4.89
N LEU A 55 4.31 -2.03 -5.13
CA LEU A 55 3.51 -3.03 -4.45
C LEU A 55 3.23 -4.20 -5.40
N ALA A 56 3.41 -5.43 -4.93
CA ALA A 56 2.97 -6.64 -5.61
C ALA A 56 1.62 -7.09 -5.03
N LEU A 57 0.63 -7.26 -5.90
CA LEU A 57 -0.72 -7.74 -5.60
C LEU A 57 -0.94 -9.02 -6.41
N GLY A 58 -0.66 -10.18 -5.82
CA GLY A 58 -0.63 -11.44 -6.54
C GLY A 58 0.37 -11.42 -7.70
N ALA A 59 -0.12 -11.64 -8.93
CA ALA A 59 0.71 -11.59 -10.15
C ALA A 59 0.97 -10.17 -10.68
N SER A 60 0.25 -9.17 -10.17
CA SER A 60 0.33 -7.78 -10.64
C SER A 60 1.32 -6.97 -9.82
N ARG A 61 1.98 -6.00 -10.45
CA ARG A 61 2.88 -5.05 -9.80
C ARG A 61 2.41 -3.63 -10.09
N VAL A 62 2.22 -2.85 -9.04
CA VAL A 62 1.76 -1.46 -9.12
C VAL A 62 2.86 -0.55 -8.59
N ALA A 63 3.34 0.34 -9.46
CA ALA A 63 4.28 1.38 -9.07
C ALA A 63 3.51 2.63 -8.65
N LEU A 64 3.61 3.00 -7.38
CA LEU A 64 3.04 4.18 -6.78
C LEU A 64 4.08 5.31 -6.72
N ARG A 65 3.61 6.53 -6.99
CA ARG A 65 4.37 7.74 -6.67
C ARG A 65 4.48 7.87 -5.15
N ARG A 66 5.54 8.52 -4.68
CA ARG A 66 5.77 8.70 -3.24
C ARG A 66 4.60 9.38 -2.53
N GLU A 67 3.99 10.40 -3.14
CA GLU A 67 2.82 11.09 -2.58
C GLU A 67 1.61 10.16 -2.39
N VAL A 68 1.35 9.29 -3.37
CA VAL A 68 0.28 8.29 -3.29
C VAL A 68 0.58 7.23 -2.22
N ALA A 69 1.84 6.78 -2.14
CA ALA A 69 2.28 5.83 -1.12
C ALA A 69 2.24 6.41 0.31
N MET A 70 2.39 7.72 0.45
CA MET A 70 2.26 8.43 1.73
C MET A 70 0.79 8.54 2.20
N GLY A 71 -0.16 8.55 1.26
CA GLY A 71 -1.60 8.57 1.57
C GLY A 71 -2.27 7.20 1.59
N LEU A 72 -1.55 6.12 1.33
CA LEU A 72 -2.05 4.74 1.43
C LEU A 72 -1.61 4.14 2.75
N PHE A 73 -2.54 3.73 3.61
CA PHE A 73 -2.25 3.24 4.96
C PHE A 73 -2.48 1.74 5.07
N ALA A 74 -1.56 1.05 5.73
CA ALA A 74 -1.58 -0.40 5.88
C ALA A 74 -0.98 -0.84 7.22
N THR A 75 -1.21 -2.11 7.58
CA THR A 75 -0.57 -2.78 8.72
C THR A 75 0.32 -3.93 8.27
N ASP A 76 1.34 -4.26 9.05
CA ASP A 76 2.20 -5.42 8.80
C ASP A 76 1.37 -6.69 9.03
N THR A 77 1.34 -7.59 8.04
CA THR A 77 0.77 -8.92 8.22
C THR A 77 1.86 -9.87 8.71
N PRO A 78 1.61 -10.65 9.78
CA PRO A 78 2.57 -11.61 10.30
C PRO A 78 2.88 -12.75 9.33
#